data_AF-A0A7W0UBH2-F1
#
_entry.id   AF-A0A7W0UBH2-F1
#
_cell.length_a   1.000
_cell.length_b   1.000
_cell.length_c   1.000
_cell.angle_alpha   90.00
_cell.angle_beta   90.00
_cell.angle_gamma   90.00
#
_symmetry.space_group_name_H-M   'P 1'
#
loop_
_entity.id
_entity.type
_entity.pdbx_description
1 polymer ?
#
loop_
_entity_poly.entity_id
_entity_poly.type
_entity_poly.pdbx_seq_one_letter_code
_entity_poly.pdbx_strand_id
1 'polypeptide(L)' 'MTDHRYEARADAVPGDCELGVDGRLTQLVTLTLTDAGPITMPDGSDHQRPDVICPLRASEARLLAARLIELAGDAPALTR' A
#
# COMPACT_ATOMS: atom_id res chain seq x y z
N MET A 1 2.25 14.47 -21.36
CA MET A 1 2.88 13.24 -20.83
C MET A 1 2.53 13.19 -19.36
N THR A 2 1.51 12.43 -19.01
CA THR A 2 1.09 12.19 -17.63
C THR A 2 2.06 11.16 -17.05
N ASP A 3 2.99 11.60 -16.20
CA ASP A 3 3.81 10.69 -15.41
C ASP A 3 2.86 9.95 -14.46
N HIS A 4 2.55 8.70 -14.80
CA HIS A 4 1.87 7.79 -13.88
C HIS A 4 2.88 7.40 -12.79
N ARG A 5 2.94 8.23 -11.75
CA ARG A 5 3.79 7.97 -10.59
C ARG A 5 3.07 6.99 -9.67
N TYR A 6 3.18 5.70 -9.98
CA TYR A 6 2.87 4.64 -9.04
C TYR A 6 3.98 4.58 -8.00
N GLU A 7 3.67 4.88 -6.74
CA GLU A 7 4.65 4.87 -5.65
C GLU A 7 4.13 4.05 -4.47
N ALA A 8 4.98 3.17 -3.96
CA ALA A 8 4.73 2.46 -2.70
C ALA A 8 5.85 2.82 -1.73
N ARG A 9 5.49 3.38 -0.58
CA ARG A 9 6.43 3.83 0.45
C ARG A 9 6.06 3.28 1.81
N ALA A 10 7.06 2.84 2.57
CA ALA A 10 6.88 2.41 3.95
C ALA A 10 7.77 3.29 4.85
N ASP A 11 7.15 3.96 5.82
CA ASP A 11 7.84 4.84 6.78
C ASP A 11 7.56 4.42 8.21
N ALA A 12 8.57 4.52 9.08
CA ALA A 12 8.37 4.47 10.52
C ALA A 12 8.27 5.91 11.04
N VAL A 13 7.06 6.36 11.34
CA VAL A 13 6.83 7.70 11.92
C VAL A 13 6.87 7.59 13.45
N PRO A 14 7.79 8.30 14.13
CA PRO A 14 7.84 8.29 15.59
C PRO A 14 6.51 8.74 16.20
N GLY A 15 5.92 7.91 17.06
CA GLY A 15 4.67 8.23 17.78
C GLY A 15 3.44 7.42 17.35
N ASP A 16 3.46 6.81 16.15
CA ASP A 16 2.41 5.88 15.74
C ASP A 16 2.65 4.51 16.39
N CYS A 17 1.99 4.27 17.51
CA CYS A 17 2.14 3.05 18.30
C CYS A 17 0.79 2.40 18.60
N GLU A 18 0.79 1.08 18.69
CA GLU A 18 -0.33 0.29 19.19
C GLU A 18 0.02 -0.28 20.57
N LEU A 19 -0.91 -0.18 21.52
CA LEU A 19 -0.78 -0.82 22.84
C LEU A 19 -1.36 -2.24 22.79
N GLY A 20 -0.50 -3.24 22.96
CA GLY A 20 -0.90 -4.64 23.04
C GLY A 20 -1.65 -4.97 24.33
N VAL A 21 -2.37 -6.11 24.32
CA VAL A 21 -3.07 -6.65 25.50
C VAL A 21 -2.13 -7.02 26.65
N ASP A 22 -0.85 -7.22 26.37
CA ASP A 22 0.23 -7.45 27.32
C ASP A 22 0.81 -6.14 27.90
N GLY A 23 0.27 -4.98 27.51
CA GLY A 23 0.74 -3.67 27.92
C GLY A 23 1.99 -3.19 27.19
N ARG A 24 2.45 -3.89 26.15
CA ARG A 24 3.61 -3.46 25.35
C ARG A 24 3.20 -2.51 24.23
N LEU A 25 3.95 -1.42 24.09
CA LEU A 25 3.84 -0.52 22.95
C LEU A 25 4.62 -1.08 21.76
N THR A 26 3.94 -1.23 20.64
CA THR A 26 4.53 -1.65 19.36
C THR A 26 4.52 -0.47 18.41
N GLN A 27 5.70 -0.08 17.92
CA GLN A 27 5.84 0.92 16.88
C GLN A 27 5.24 0.40 15.56
N LEU A 28 4.39 1.21 14.95
CA LEU A 28 3.76 0.93 13.67
C LEU A 28 4.61 1.48 12.51
N VAL A 29 4.45 0.84 11.35
CA VAL A 29 4.99 1.22 10.06
C VAL A 29 3.83 1.67 9.20
N THR A 30 3.91 2.88 8.66
CA THR A 30 2.89 3.43 7.77
C THR A 30 3.23 3.07 6.34
N LEU A 31 2.36 2.28 5.70
CA LEU A 31 2.41 2.02 4.28
C LEU A 31 1.54 3.06 3.55
N THR A 32 2.12 3.73 2.57
CA THR A 32 1.42 4.61 1.63
C THR A 32 1.52 4.02 0.23
N LEU A 33 0.38 3.77 -0.40
CA LEU A 33 0.26 3.40 -1.80
C LEU A 33 -0.39 4.55 -2.56
N THR A 34 0.38 5.18 -3.45
CA THR A 34 -0.08 6.24 -4.32
C THR A 34 -0.27 5.70 -5.72
N ASP A 35 -1.50 5.83 -6.21
CA ASP A 35 -1.90 5.49 -7.57
C ASP A 35 -2.52 6.75 -8.20
N ALA A 36 -1.68 7.58 -8.82
CA ALA A 36 -2.10 8.79 -9.53
C ALA A 36 -2.66 8.46 -10.94
N GLY A 37 -3.56 7.49 -11.01
CA GLY A 37 -4.18 7.01 -12.24
C GLY A 37 -5.71 7.01 -12.15
N PRO A 38 -6.42 7.32 -13.25
CA PRO A 38 -7.85 7.05 -13.31
C PRO A 38 -8.10 5.54 -13.29
N ILE A 39 -9.07 5.11 -12.49
CA ILE A 39 -9.64 3.77 -12.53
C ILE A 39 -10.93 3.87 -13.33
N THR A 40 -11.01 3.08 -14.40
CA THR A 40 -12.27 2.89 -15.11
C THR A 40 -13.13 1.89 -14.35
N MET A 41 -14.26 2.35 -13.86
CA MET A 41 -15.28 1.52 -13.20
C MET A 41 -16.02 0.65 -14.24
N PRO A 42 -16.74 -0.41 -13.81
CA PRO A 42 -17.51 -1.26 -14.72
C PRO A 42 -18.58 -0.53 -15.54
N ASP A 43 -19.03 0.65 -15.08
CA ASP A 43 -19.97 1.52 -15.79
C ASP A 43 -19.30 2.45 -16.83
N GLY A 44 -17.97 2.34 -16.99
CA GLY A 44 -17.18 3.14 -17.92
C GLY A 44 -16.80 4.53 -17.41
N SER A 45 -17.12 4.87 -16.16
CA SER A 45 -16.70 6.13 -15.55
C SER A 45 -15.26 6.07 -15.02
N ASP A 46 -14.52 7.16 -15.19
CA ASP A 46 -13.15 7.28 -14.66
C ASP A 46 -13.15 7.97 -13.30
N HIS A 47 -12.57 7.32 -12.31
CA HIS A 47 -12.43 7.83 -10.94
C HIS A 47 -10.95 7.93 -10.55
N GLN A 48 -10.59 8.98 -9.81
CA GLN A 48 -9.27 9.04 -9.18
C GLN A 48 -9.24 8.06 -8.00
N ARG A 49 -8.22 7.19 -7.95
CA ARG A 49 -8.01 6.37 -6.76
C ARG A 49 -7.46 7.26 -5.64
N PRO A 50 -8.05 7.23 -4.44
CA PRO A 50 -7.41 7.87 -3.29
C PRO A 50 -6.14 7.11 -2.90
N ASP A 51 -5.16 7.83 -2.34
CA ASP A 51 -4.02 7.20 -1.69
C ASP A 51 -4.50 6.24 -0.60
N VAL A 52 -3.88 5.05 -0.54
CA VAL A 52 -4.13 4.10 0.54
C VAL A 52 -3.04 4.27 1.58
N ILE A 53 -3.43 4.71 2.78
CA ILE A 53 -2.54 4.90 3.93
C ILE A 53 -2.96 3.91 5.01
N CYS A 54 -2.05 3.03 5.42
CA CYS A 54 -2.33 1.97 6.38
C CYS A 54 -1.21 1.83 7.41
N PRO A 55 -1.48 2.05 8.71
CA PRO A 55 -0.52 1.72 9.76
C PRO A 55 -0.54 0.21 10.02
N LEU A 56 0.65 -0.40 10.04
CA LEU A 56 0.84 -1.84 10.16
C LEU A 56 1.89 -2.15 11.21
N ARG A 57 1.73 -3.26 11.93
CA ARG A 57 2.85 -3.83 12.70
C ARG A 57 3.94 -4.25 11.72
N ALA A 58 5.19 -4.26 12.18
CA ALA A 58 6.32 -4.67 11.34
C ALA A 58 6.15 -6.10 10.75
N SER A 59 5.49 -7.00 11.47
CA SER A 59 5.17 -8.35 10.97
C SER A 59 4.15 -8.32 9.82
N GLU A 60 3.12 -7.49 9.92
CA GLU A 60 2.07 -7.34 8.92
C GLU A 60 2.61 -6.66 7.67
N ALA A 61 3.43 -5.62 7.84
CA ALA A 61 4.12 -4.94 6.74
C ALA A 61 5.01 -5.92 5.94
N ARG A 62 5.75 -6.82 6.62
CA ARG A 62 6.55 -7.86 5.96
C ARG A 62 5.69 -8.87 5.20
N LEU A 63 4.60 -9.32 5.80
CA LEU A 63 3.67 -10.26 5.16
C LEU A 63 3.04 -9.65 3.89
N LEU A 64 2.60 -8.40 4.00
CA LEU A 64 2.03 -7.66 2.89
C LEU A 64 3.05 -7.46 1.76
N ALA A 65 4.29 -7.09 2.08
CA ALA A 65 5.35 -6.95 1.10
C ALA A 65 5.62 -8.26 0.34
N ALA A 66 5.69 -9.39 1.05
CA ALA A 66 5.85 -10.71 0.42
C ALA A 66 4.69 -11.02 -0.53
N ARG A 67 3.44 -10.75 -0.11
CA ARG A 67 2.27 -10.99 -0.94
C ARG A 67 2.22 -10.10 -2.17
N LEU A 68 2.63 -8.84 -2.07
CA LEU A 68 2.72 -7.93 -3.22
C LEU A 68 3.77 -8.40 -4.23
N ILE A 69 4.90 -8.94 -3.76
CA ILE A 69 5.94 -9.52 -4.64
C ILE A 69 5.39 -10.74 -5.40
N GLU A 70 4.70 -11.65 -4.70
CA GLU A 70 4.05 -12.81 -5.33
C GLU A 70 3.07 -12.37 -6.42
N LEU A 71 2.17 -11.44 -6.09
CA LEU A 71 1.16 -10.92 -7.04
C LEU A 71 1.80 -10.22 -8.24
N ALA A 72 2.91 -9.50 -8.04
CA ALA A 72 3.66 -8.88 -9.13
C ALA A 72 4.33 -9.92 -10.04
N GLY A 73 4.77 -11.06 -9.48
CA GLY A 73 5.31 -12.18 -10.25
C GLY A 73 4.24 -12.95 -11.04
N ASP A 74 3.02 -13.04 -10.49
CA ASP A 74 1.87 -13.71 -11.13
C ASP A 74 1.16 -12.82 -12.16
N ALA A 75 1.43 -11.51 -12.16
CA ALA A 75 0.80 -10.58 -13.09
C ALA A 75 1.19 -10.97 -14.54
N PRO A 76 0.21 -11.25 -15.43
CA PRO A 76 0.53 -11.48 -16.83
C PRO A 76 1.25 -10.24 -17.34
N ALA A 77 2.39 -10.44 -18.00
CA ALA A 77 3.05 -9.36 -18.71
C ALA A 77 2.00 -8.71 -19.59
N LEU A 78 1.71 -7.42 -19.34
CA LEU A 78 0.85 -6.62 -20.19
C LEU A 78 1.51 -6.59 -21.58
N THR A 79 1.16 -7.55 -22.43
CA THR A 79 1.53 -7.54 -23.84
C THR A 79 0.87 -6.32 -24.43
N ARG A 80 1.71 -5.33 -24.75
CA ARG A 80 1.37 -4.16 -25.56
C ARG A 80 0.87 -4.56 -26.94
#